data_AF-A0A382AGM3-F1
#
_entry.id   AF-A0A382AGM3-F1
#
_cell.length_a   1.000
_cell.length_b   1.000
_cell.length_c   1.000
_cell.angle_alpha   90.00
_cell.angle_beta   90.00
_cell.angle_gamma   90.00
#
_symmetry.space_group_name_H-M   'P 1'
#
loop_
_entity.id
_entity.type
_entity.pdbx_description
1 polymer ?
#
loop_
_entity_poly.entity_id
_entity_poly.type
_entity_poly.pdbx_seq_one_letter_code
_entity_poly.pdbx_strand_id
1 'polypeptide(L)'
;MDLYYDPIADEHLASPTGLIAPIWYMAPQRRDFAETAWMATASMSGLLSDGDLLGLDDPRRSVMMAWHTGEFADGKVRTRLWDHLEASFEPTWDRDLGEFTFRFGLDEPHPRGQMNARAMAGWVCTPGAWHRIFNEPDLEKFDGPTVSGLDFPRVALSEARWDGRALHLAAHPQNASVVDSRTSVQVGGLPSNDGWMLTRPDGSTTAIEMSTSSIGIELEVVVDGGGYQLWRS
;
A
#
# COMPACT_ATOMS: atom_id res chain seq x y z
N MET A 1 19.23 20.47 15.16
CA MET A 1 17.88 19.95 15.44
C MET A 1 18.05 18.73 16.30
N ASP A 2 17.33 18.65 17.40
CA ASP A 2 17.47 17.55 18.34
C ASP A 2 16.58 16.40 17.90
N LEU A 3 17.09 15.18 18.01
CA LEU A 3 16.29 13.98 17.87
C LEU A 3 15.36 13.81 19.07
N TYR A 4 15.84 14.21 20.25
CA TYR A 4 15.14 14.10 21.52
C TYR A 4 15.65 15.20 22.46
N TYR A 5 14.73 15.76 23.24
CA TYR A 5 15.04 16.66 24.35
C TYR A 5 14.37 16.08 25.60
N ASP A 6 15.16 15.87 26.65
CA ASP A 6 14.67 15.50 27.97
C ASP A 6 14.48 16.77 28.83
N PRO A 7 13.25 17.20 29.12
CA PRO A 7 13.02 18.41 29.90
C PRO A 7 13.28 18.23 31.40
N ILE A 8 13.40 16.99 31.89
CA ILE A 8 13.69 16.70 33.30
C ILE A 8 15.19 16.74 33.53
N ALA A 9 15.97 16.17 32.61
CA ALA A 9 17.43 16.18 32.65
C ALA A 9 18.06 17.44 32.01
N ASP A 10 17.27 18.23 31.27
CA ASP A 10 17.72 19.34 30.42
C ASP A 10 18.79 18.92 29.39
N GLU A 11 18.60 17.73 28.79
CA GLU A 11 19.55 17.14 27.85
C GLU A 11 19.02 17.11 26.43
N HIS A 12 19.86 17.57 25.49
CA HIS A 12 19.59 17.56 24.06
C HIS A 12 20.36 16.44 23.36
N LEU A 13 19.64 15.51 22.73
CA LEU A 13 20.24 14.56 21.80
C LEU A 13 20.28 15.16 20.40
N ALA A 14 21.30 15.96 20.12
CA ALA A 14 21.51 16.54 18.80
C ALA A 14 21.99 15.46 17.81
N SER A 15 21.23 15.24 16.72
CA SER A 15 21.60 14.30 15.65
C SER A 15 20.98 14.74 14.33
N PRO A 16 21.66 14.53 13.17
CA PRO A 16 21.01 14.66 11.86
C PRO A 16 19.73 13.81 11.74
N THR A 17 19.62 12.71 12.49
CA THR A 17 18.39 11.90 12.59
C THR A 17 17.20 12.69 13.11
N GLY A 18 17.42 13.73 13.93
CA GLY A 18 16.36 14.63 14.41
C GLY A 18 15.70 15.44 13.29
N LEU A 19 16.37 15.62 12.15
CA LEU A 19 15.78 16.19 10.94
C LEU A 19 15.08 15.13 10.07
N ILE A 20 15.64 13.91 10.01
CA ILE A 20 15.19 12.83 9.10
C ILE A 20 13.97 12.09 9.66
N ALA A 21 14.03 11.63 10.91
CA ALA A 21 12.96 10.86 11.54
C ALA A 21 11.57 11.51 11.49
N PRO A 22 11.43 12.85 11.66
CA PRO A 22 10.11 13.48 11.60
C PRO A 22 9.59 13.71 10.18
N ILE A 23 10.38 13.55 9.10
CA ILE A 23 9.97 13.91 7.72
C ILE A 23 8.59 13.34 7.38
N TRP A 24 8.38 12.03 7.60
CA TRP A 24 7.12 11.38 7.30
C TRP A 24 5.95 11.95 8.12
N TYR A 25 6.16 12.21 9.41
CA TYR A 25 5.14 12.75 10.28
C TYR A 25 4.83 14.22 9.99
N MET A 26 5.82 14.98 9.53
CA MET A 26 5.67 16.39 9.18
C MET A 26 5.10 16.58 7.78
N ALA A 27 5.20 15.62 6.87
CA ALA A 27 4.65 15.73 5.53
C ALA A 27 3.17 16.19 5.47
N PRO A 28 2.24 15.66 6.30
CA PRO A 28 0.86 16.15 6.35
C PRO A 28 0.68 17.43 7.17
N GLN A 29 1.60 17.80 8.06
CA GLN A 29 1.44 18.90 9.02
C GLN A 29 2.16 20.20 8.60
N ARG A 30 3.36 20.05 8.03
CA ARG A 30 4.30 21.10 7.59
C ARG A 30 5.05 20.60 6.37
N ARG A 31 4.33 20.50 5.24
CA ARG A 31 4.84 19.92 4.00
C ARG A 31 6.11 20.62 3.50
N ASP A 32 6.13 21.96 3.59
CA ASP A 32 7.27 22.81 3.25
C ASP A 32 8.56 22.39 3.97
N PHE A 33 8.44 22.18 5.29
CA PHE A 33 9.54 21.74 6.13
C PHE A 33 9.98 20.32 5.78
N ALA A 34 9.02 19.39 5.67
CA ALA A 34 9.29 17.99 5.38
C ALA A 34 9.96 17.78 4.02
N GLU A 35 9.51 18.51 2.99
CA GLU A 35 10.10 18.48 1.65
C GLU A 35 11.51 19.05 1.66
N THR A 36 11.74 20.17 2.36
CA THR A 36 13.08 20.75 2.52
C THR A 36 14.04 19.77 3.21
N ALA A 37 13.58 19.10 4.27
CA ALA A 37 14.36 18.10 5.01
C ALA A 37 14.66 16.85 4.16
N TRP A 38 13.68 16.37 3.39
CA TRP A 38 13.89 15.27 2.43
C TRP A 38 14.87 15.66 1.34
N MET A 39 14.72 16.83 0.71
CA MET A 39 15.63 17.35 -0.33
C MET A 39 17.07 17.44 0.17
N ALA A 40 17.28 17.93 1.40
CA ALA A 40 18.60 17.99 2.01
C ALA A 40 19.20 16.58 2.18
N THR A 41 18.41 15.63 2.70
CA THR A 41 18.87 14.25 2.92
C THR A 41 19.15 13.53 1.61
N ALA A 42 18.28 13.68 0.60
CA ALA A 42 18.43 13.11 -0.74
C ALA A 42 19.62 13.71 -1.49
N SER A 43 19.92 15.00 -1.30
CA SER A 43 21.11 15.63 -1.85
C SER A 43 22.38 15.07 -1.22
N MET A 44 22.41 14.93 0.11
CA MET A 44 23.55 14.39 0.85
C MET A 44 23.85 12.92 0.52
N SER A 45 22.82 12.12 0.20
CA SER A 45 23.00 10.73 -0.23
C SER A 45 23.38 10.60 -1.71
N GLY A 46 23.44 11.70 -2.47
CA GLY A 46 23.67 11.68 -3.91
C GLY A 46 22.46 11.21 -4.73
N LEU A 47 21.29 11.04 -4.11
CA LEU A 47 20.08 10.56 -4.77
C LEU A 47 19.55 11.52 -5.86
N LEU A 48 19.88 12.81 -5.74
CA LEU A 48 19.47 13.83 -6.71
C LEU A 48 20.54 14.15 -7.77
N SER A 49 21.71 13.51 -7.72
CA SER A 49 22.79 13.65 -8.71
C SER A 49 23.03 12.34 -9.48
N ASP A 50 23.85 12.32 -10.52
CA ASP A 50 24.13 11.08 -11.28
C ASP A 50 25.28 10.23 -10.69
N GLY A 51 25.80 10.60 -9.51
CA GLY A 51 26.95 9.92 -8.88
C GLY A 51 26.59 8.64 -8.13
N ASP A 52 27.50 8.14 -7.29
CA ASP A 52 27.21 7.01 -6.42
C ASP A 52 26.28 7.41 -5.26
N LEU A 53 25.44 6.47 -4.83
CA LEU A 53 24.61 6.66 -3.64
C LEU A 53 25.45 6.40 -2.38
N LEU A 54 25.34 7.30 -1.40
CA LEU A 54 26.13 7.28 -0.17
C LEU A 54 25.25 7.04 1.06
N GLY A 55 25.77 6.22 2.00
CA GLY A 55 25.17 6.05 3.32
C GLY A 55 23.88 5.23 3.36
N LEU A 56 23.60 4.46 2.30
CA LEU A 56 22.43 3.59 2.17
C LEU A 56 22.74 2.11 2.47
N ASP A 57 23.98 1.77 2.81
CA ASP A 57 24.40 0.40 3.15
C ASP A 57 23.74 -0.13 4.44
N ASP A 58 23.36 0.76 5.36
CA ASP A 58 22.61 0.39 6.56
C ASP A 58 21.11 0.35 6.23
N PRO A 59 20.45 -0.84 6.29
CA PRO A 59 19.04 -0.98 5.94
C PRO A 59 18.11 -0.13 6.82
N ARG A 60 18.55 0.27 8.03
CA ARG A 60 17.78 1.18 8.90
C ARG A 60 17.71 2.59 8.33
N ARG A 61 18.76 3.03 7.62
CA ARG A 61 18.82 4.35 6.99
C ARG A 61 18.16 4.33 5.61
N SER A 62 18.48 3.33 4.80
CA SER A 62 17.93 3.23 3.45
C SER A 62 16.43 2.99 3.45
N VAL A 63 15.86 2.28 4.44
CA VAL A 63 14.40 2.17 4.55
C VAL A 63 13.72 3.49 4.85
N MET A 64 14.34 4.38 5.64
CA MET A 64 13.81 5.73 5.86
C MET A 64 13.87 6.55 4.58
N MET A 65 14.98 6.45 3.83
CA MET A 65 15.10 7.11 2.53
C MET A 65 14.02 6.63 1.54
N ALA A 66 13.81 5.32 1.43
CA ALA A 66 12.76 4.72 0.60
C ALA A 66 11.38 5.23 1.01
N TRP A 67 11.10 5.19 2.32
CA TRP A 67 9.84 5.61 2.90
C TRP A 67 9.52 7.07 2.58
N HIS A 68 10.46 7.99 2.82
CA HIS A 68 10.25 9.42 2.54
C HIS A 68 10.19 9.71 1.04
N THR A 69 10.99 9.03 0.23
CA THR A 69 11.00 9.23 -1.23
C THR A 69 9.64 8.91 -1.85
N GLY A 70 8.92 7.89 -1.36
CA GLY A 70 7.57 7.58 -1.84
C GLY A 70 6.55 8.72 -1.65
N GLU A 71 6.77 9.64 -0.70
CA GLU A 71 5.91 10.80 -0.48
C GLU A 71 6.30 12.02 -1.33
N PHE A 72 7.58 12.15 -1.71
CA PHE A 72 8.11 13.38 -2.32
C PHE A 72 8.59 13.24 -3.76
N ALA A 73 8.84 12.03 -4.26
CA ALA A 73 9.37 11.85 -5.62
C ALA A 73 8.88 10.57 -6.31
N ASP A 74 8.91 10.63 -7.64
CA ASP A 74 8.61 9.51 -8.52
C ASP A 74 9.55 9.53 -9.74
N GLY A 75 9.33 8.64 -10.71
CA GLY A 75 10.10 8.56 -11.94
C GLY A 75 11.57 8.22 -11.65
N LYS A 76 12.50 8.90 -12.33
CA LYS A 76 13.94 8.55 -12.30
C LYS A 76 14.54 8.50 -10.89
N VAL A 77 14.15 9.41 -10.01
CA VAL A 77 14.67 9.47 -8.63
C VAL A 77 14.24 8.22 -7.87
N ARG A 78 12.95 7.86 -7.95
CA ARG A 78 12.40 6.68 -7.29
C ARG A 78 12.96 5.39 -7.88
N THR A 79 13.02 5.27 -9.21
CA THR A 79 13.61 4.11 -9.89
C THR A 79 15.06 3.91 -9.46
N ARG A 80 15.90 4.95 -9.51
CA ARG A 80 17.30 4.85 -9.12
C ARG A 80 17.48 4.41 -7.66
N LEU A 81 16.66 4.93 -6.74
CA LEU A 81 16.71 4.48 -5.35
C LEU A 81 16.36 2.99 -5.25
N TRP A 82 15.24 2.57 -5.84
CA TRP A 82 14.78 1.20 -5.73
C TRP A 82 15.69 0.18 -6.44
N ASP A 83 16.27 0.52 -7.59
CA ASP A 83 17.28 -0.30 -8.26
C ASP A 83 18.49 -0.57 -7.35
N HIS A 84 18.90 0.44 -6.55
CA HIS A 84 19.97 0.27 -5.57
C HIS A 84 19.52 -0.54 -4.34
N LEU A 85 18.29 -0.33 -3.86
CA LEU A 85 17.79 -0.99 -2.66
C LEU A 85 17.40 -2.45 -2.88
N GLU A 86 16.97 -2.83 -4.08
CA GLU A 86 16.61 -4.22 -4.39
C GLU A 86 17.76 -5.19 -4.08
N ALA A 87 19.00 -4.78 -4.36
CA ALA A 87 20.20 -5.57 -4.08
C ALA A 87 20.47 -5.78 -2.58
N SER A 88 20.04 -4.86 -1.71
CA SER A 88 20.32 -4.90 -0.26
C SER A 88 19.11 -5.30 0.59
N PHE A 89 17.89 -5.12 0.08
CA PHE A 89 16.66 -5.41 0.81
C PHE A 89 16.28 -6.89 0.75
N GLU A 90 16.83 -7.65 -0.19
CA GLU A 90 16.60 -9.10 -0.33
C GLU A 90 15.09 -9.42 -0.39
N PRO A 91 14.36 -8.96 -1.43
CA PRO A 91 12.94 -9.28 -1.58
C PRO A 91 12.74 -10.79 -1.74
N THR A 92 11.83 -11.36 -0.97
CA THR A 92 11.50 -12.79 -1.00
C THR A 92 10.00 -13.00 -0.98
N TRP A 93 9.56 -14.12 -1.58
CA TRP A 93 8.16 -14.53 -1.63
C TRP A 93 8.03 -15.97 -1.13
N ASP A 94 7.34 -16.16 -0.02
CA ASP A 94 6.89 -17.48 0.43
C ASP A 94 5.62 -17.85 -0.35
N ARG A 95 5.73 -18.79 -1.27
CA ARG A 95 4.63 -19.19 -2.17
C ARG A 95 3.58 -20.07 -1.49
N ASP A 96 3.94 -20.71 -0.38
CA ASP A 96 3.03 -21.58 0.37
C ASP A 96 2.18 -20.73 1.31
N LEU A 97 2.79 -19.74 1.97
CA LEU A 97 2.10 -18.78 2.84
C LEU A 97 1.45 -17.62 2.06
N GLY A 98 1.92 -17.33 0.84
CA GLY A 98 1.48 -16.15 0.08
C GLY A 98 2.05 -14.84 0.62
N GLU A 99 3.20 -14.88 1.31
CA GLU A 99 3.76 -13.74 2.01
C GLU A 99 4.99 -13.17 1.29
N PHE A 100 4.98 -11.86 1.07
CA PHE A 100 6.14 -11.10 0.60
C PHE A 100 6.88 -10.46 1.78
N THR A 101 8.21 -10.59 1.81
CA THR A 101 9.04 -9.91 2.80
C THR A 101 10.39 -9.48 2.24
N PHE A 102 10.87 -8.33 2.69
CA PHE A 102 12.27 -7.92 2.62
C PHE A 102 13.03 -8.45 3.84
N ARG A 103 14.21 -9.04 3.61
CA ARG A 103 15.03 -9.66 4.68
C ARG A 103 16.12 -8.75 5.23
N PHE A 104 16.57 -7.77 4.43
CA PHE A 104 17.54 -6.75 4.84
C PHE A 104 18.90 -7.30 5.36
N GLY A 105 19.28 -8.52 5.00
CA GLY A 105 20.54 -9.13 5.46
C GLY A 105 20.63 -9.35 6.98
N LEU A 106 19.50 -9.36 7.70
CA LEU A 106 19.48 -9.48 9.16
C LEU A 106 19.57 -10.93 9.67
N ASP A 107 19.50 -11.92 8.76
CA ASP A 107 19.48 -13.36 9.06
C ASP A 107 18.43 -13.75 10.14
N GLU A 108 17.26 -13.13 10.06
CA GLU A 108 16.14 -13.37 10.98
C GLU A 108 15.08 -14.28 10.33
N PRO A 109 14.48 -15.23 11.08
CA PRO A 109 13.42 -16.10 10.56
C PRO A 109 12.10 -15.34 10.31
N HIS A 110 11.88 -14.25 11.04
CA HIS A 110 10.70 -13.39 10.92
C HIS A 110 11.15 -11.94 10.74
N PRO A 111 11.46 -11.51 9.51
CA PRO A 111 12.06 -10.20 9.28
C PRO A 111 11.18 -9.08 9.83
N ARG A 112 11.81 -8.14 10.54
CA ARG A 112 11.11 -7.14 11.38
C ARG A 112 10.01 -6.39 10.63
N GLY A 113 8.79 -6.44 11.18
CA GLY A 113 7.60 -5.83 10.59
C GLY A 113 7.70 -4.31 10.37
N GLN A 114 8.38 -3.56 11.24
CA GLN A 114 8.49 -2.10 11.07
C GLN A 114 9.33 -1.70 9.84
N MET A 115 10.40 -2.44 9.53
CA MET A 115 11.22 -2.14 8.35
C MET A 115 10.49 -2.53 7.08
N ASN A 116 9.86 -3.71 7.06
CA ASN A 116 8.98 -4.11 5.96
C ASN A 116 7.85 -3.10 5.73
N ALA A 117 7.18 -2.64 6.79
CA ALA A 117 6.11 -1.65 6.67
C ALA A 117 6.60 -0.31 6.09
N ARG A 118 7.77 0.19 6.52
CA ARG A 118 8.37 1.43 5.97
C ARG A 118 8.79 1.27 4.51
N ALA A 119 9.44 0.15 4.18
CA ALA A 119 9.82 -0.18 2.80
C ALA A 119 8.59 -0.25 1.89
N MET A 120 7.57 -0.99 2.33
CA MET A 120 6.31 -1.12 1.60
C MET A 120 5.59 0.21 1.45
N ALA A 121 5.55 1.05 2.49
CA ALA A 121 5.00 2.40 2.37
C ALA A 121 5.74 3.22 1.29
N GLY A 122 7.07 3.20 1.28
CA GLY A 122 7.87 3.84 0.23
C GLY A 122 7.69 3.24 -1.17
N TRP A 123 7.33 1.95 -1.25
CA TRP A 123 7.06 1.24 -2.50
C TRP A 123 5.69 1.57 -3.06
N VAL A 124 4.63 1.58 -2.23
CA VAL A 124 3.25 1.74 -2.71
C VAL A 124 2.80 3.20 -2.79
N CYS A 125 3.41 4.09 -2.00
CA CYS A 125 3.04 5.50 -2.04
C CYS A 125 3.47 6.15 -3.36
N THR A 126 2.61 7.04 -3.84
CA THR A 126 2.91 8.02 -4.88
C THR A 126 3.12 9.39 -4.24
N PRO A 127 3.75 10.35 -4.93
CA PRO A 127 3.96 11.68 -4.36
C PRO A 127 2.67 12.29 -3.81
N GLY A 128 2.75 12.76 -2.55
CA GLY A 128 1.62 13.34 -1.82
C GLY A 128 0.63 12.33 -1.23
N ALA A 129 0.81 11.01 -1.41
CA ALA A 129 -0.15 10.02 -0.93
C ALA A 129 -0.36 10.08 0.58
N TRP A 130 0.72 10.20 1.36
CA TRP A 130 0.62 10.32 2.81
C TRP A 130 0.01 11.64 3.23
N HIS A 131 0.37 12.75 2.59
CA HIS A 131 -0.28 14.04 2.83
C HIS A 131 -1.79 14.00 2.57
N ARG A 132 -2.22 13.41 1.45
CA ARG A 132 -3.63 13.33 1.07
C ARG A 132 -4.47 12.53 2.07
N ILE A 133 -3.92 11.46 2.67
CA ILE A 133 -4.66 10.68 3.69
C ILE A 133 -5.17 11.57 4.84
N PHE A 134 -4.42 12.60 5.23
CA PHE A 134 -4.81 13.50 6.34
C PHE A 134 -5.52 14.77 5.88
N ASN A 135 -5.17 15.29 4.69
CA ASN A 135 -5.63 16.60 4.24
C ASN A 135 -6.72 16.55 3.16
N GLU A 136 -6.83 15.43 2.44
CA GLU A 136 -7.81 15.18 1.37
C GLU A 136 -8.38 13.75 1.53
N PRO A 137 -8.92 13.38 2.72
CA PRO A 137 -9.38 12.02 2.94
C PRO A 137 -10.59 11.73 2.04
N ASP A 138 -10.51 10.63 1.29
CA ASP A 138 -11.69 10.03 0.68
C ASP A 138 -12.55 9.40 1.79
N LEU A 139 -13.54 10.15 2.26
CA LEU A 139 -14.53 9.71 3.25
C LEU A 139 -15.76 9.08 2.59
N GLU A 140 -16.05 9.43 1.33
CA GLU A 140 -17.19 8.86 0.58
C GLU A 140 -17.04 7.35 0.37
N LYS A 141 -15.80 6.83 0.36
CA LYS A 141 -15.55 5.37 0.34
C LYS A 141 -16.25 4.60 1.47
N PHE A 142 -16.57 5.24 2.60
CA PHE A 142 -17.27 4.59 3.71
C PHE A 142 -18.79 4.50 3.49
N ASP A 143 -19.33 5.28 2.54
CA ASP A 143 -20.73 5.21 2.11
C ASP A 143 -20.92 4.27 0.90
N GLY A 144 -19.81 3.82 0.30
CA GLY A 144 -19.81 2.88 -0.82
C GLY A 144 -20.07 1.42 -0.41
N PRO A 145 -20.28 0.54 -1.41
CA PRO A 145 -20.45 -0.89 -1.15
C PRO A 145 -19.23 -1.50 -0.47
N THR A 146 -19.47 -2.38 0.49
CA THR A 146 -18.43 -3.12 1.22
C THR A 146 -18.36 -4.56 0.75
N VAL A 147 -17.16 -5.01 0.38
CA VAL A 147 -16.88 -6.41 0.05
C VAL A 147 -16.30 -7.11 1.27
N SER A 148 -16.88 -8.24 1.66
CA SER A 148 -16.48 -9.02 2.83
C SER A 148 -16.58 -10.52 2.56
N GLY A 149 -16.16 -11.35 3.52
CA GLY A 149 -16.27 -12.81 3.42
C GLY A 149 -15.29 -13.47 2.45
N LEU A 150 -14.26 -12.75 2.00
CA LEU A 150 -13.20 -13.31 1.15
C LEU A 150 -12.48 -14.46 1.86
N ASP A 151 -12.16 -15.52 1.12
CA ASP A 151 -11.35 -16.67 1.55
C ASP A 151 -9.86 -16.30 1.71
N PHE A 152 -9.58 -15.38 2.62
CA PHE A 152 -8.23 -14.96 2.99
C PHE A 152 -7.61 -15.97 3.98
N PRO A 153 -6.30 -16.31 3.90
CA PRO A 153 -5.28 -15.72 3.02
C PRO A 153 -5.11 -16.41 1.66
N ARG A 154 -5.93 -17.41 1.31
CA ARG A 154 -5.75 -18.15 0.06
C ARG A 154 -6.07 -17.30 -1.18
N VAL A 155 -7.05 -16.40 -1.05
CA VAL A 155 -7.48 -15.46 -2.08
C VAL A 155 -7.32 -14.03 -1.58
N ALA A 156 -6.82 -13.14 -2.44
CA ALA A 156 -6.86 -11.69 -2.25
C ALA A 156 -7.74 -11.03 -3.33
N LEU A 157 -8.02 -9.73 -3.18
CA LEU A 157 -8.63 -8.93 -4.25
C LEU A 157 -7.54 -8.04 -4.86
N SER A 158 -7.27 -8.21 -6.15
CA SER A 158 -6.44 -7.26 -6.91
C SER A 158 -7.22 -5.99 -7.27
N GLU A 159 -8.55 -6.06 -7.29
CA GLU A 159 -9.43 -4.89 -7.36
C GLU A 159 -10.66 -5.09 -6.46
N ALA A 160 -10.99 -4.03 -5.71
CA ALA A 160 -12.24 -3.88 -4.96
C ALA A 160 -12.58 -2.39 -4.89
N ARG A 161 -13.13 -1.86 -5.99
CA ARG A 161 -13.26 -0.41 -6.20
C ARG A 161 -14.68 -0.04 -6.59
N TRP A 162 -15.26 0.89 -5.85
CA TRP A 162 -16.49 1.57 -6.23
C TRP A 162 -16.16 2.85 -7.02
N ASP A 163 -16.79 3.06 -8.17
CA ASP A 163 -16.58 4.26 -9.00
C ASP A 163 -17.74 5.27 -8.95
N GLY A 164 -18.67 5.09 -8.01
CA GLY A 164 -19.92 5.86 -7.93
C GLY A 164 -21.09 5.26 -8.70
N ARG A 165 -20.84 4.28 -9.59
CA ARG A 165 -21.88 3.65 -10.43
C ARG A 165 -21.79 2.12 -10.43
N ALA A 166 -20.59 1.59 -10.40
CA ALA A 166 -20.31 0.17 -10.46
C ALA A 166 -19.22 -0.22 -9.46
N LEU A 167 -19.38 -1.43 -8.91
CA LEU A 167 -18.38 -2.10 -8.10
C LEU A 167 -17.54 -2.99 -9.03
N HIS A 168 -16.25 -2.71 -9.08
CA HIS A 168 -15.25 -3.47 -9.84
C HIS A 168 -14.54 -4.43 -8.88
N LEU A 169 -14.47 -5.71 -9.25
CA LEU A 169 -13.89 -6.79 -8.45
C LEU A 169 -12.94 -7.62 -9.31
N ALA A 170 -11.80 -8.01 -8.75
CA ALA A 170 -10.93 -9.02 -9.34
C ALA A 170 -10.30 -9.86 -8.23
N ALA A 171 -10.60 -11.17 -8.21
CA ALA A 171 -10.06 -12.11 -7.24
C ALA A 171 -8.72 -12.66 -7.74
N HIS A 172 -7.70 -12.64 -6.88
CA HIS A 172 -6.34 -13.01 -7.21
C HIS A 172 -5.85 -14.18 -6.34
N PRO A 173 -5.29 -15.25 -6.93
CA PRO A 173 -4.78 -16.39 -6.18
C PRO A 173 -3.52 -16.01 -5.39
N GLN A 174 -3.41 -16.38 -4.12
CA GLN A 174 -2.18 -16.19 -3.33
C GLN A 174 -1.24 -17.39 -3.38
N ASN A 175 -1.74 -18.56 -3.81
CA ASN A 175 -0.93 -19.74 -4.07
C ASN A 175 -1.51 -20.57 -5.23
N ALA A 176 -0.74 -21.55 -5.71
CA ALA A 176 -1.12 -22.36 -6.87
C ALA A 176 -2.35 -23.26 -6.64
N SER A 177 -2.73 -23.55 -5.39
CA SER A 177 -3.82 -24.50 -5.08
C SER A 177 -5.22 -23.94 -5.34
N VAL A 178 -5.35 -22.62 -5.51
CA VAL A 178 -6.64 -21.93 -5.69
C VAL A 178 -6.78 -21.22 -7.05
N VAL A 179 -5.80 -21.35 -7.94
CA VAL A 179 -5.89 -20.81 -9.30
C VAL A 179 -7.09 -21.43 -10.03
N ASP A 180 -7.86 -20.61 -10.75
CA ASP A 180 -9.08 -20.98 -11.48
C ASP A 180 -10.19 -21.61 -10.61
N SER A 181 -10.03 -21.59 -9.29
CA SER A 181 -11.07 -22.03 -8.36
C SER A 181 -12.17 -20.96 -8.24
N ARG A 182 -13.33 -21.37 -7.71
CA ARG A 182 -14.43 -20.46 -7.39
C ARG A 182 -14.39 -20.09 -5.92
N THR A 183 -14.65 -18.83 -5.62
CA THR A 183 -14.85 -18.33 -4.26
C THR A 183 -16.08 -17.42 -4.23
N SER A 184 -16.60 -17.16 -3.03
CA SER A 184 -17.73 -16.27 -2.84
C SER A 184 -17.31 -15.05 -2.02
N VAL A 185 -17.85 -13.89 -2.36
CA VAL A 185 -17.74 -12.66 -1.56
C VAL A 185 -19.13 -12.12 -1.24
N GLN A 186 -19.23 -11.43 -0.12
CA GLN A 186 -20.46 -10.75 0.31
C GLN A 186 -20.34 -9.26 0.01
N VAL A 187 -21.31 -8.72 -0.73
CA VAL A 187 -21.40 -7.30 -1.07
C VAL A 187 -22.56 -6.67 -0.30
N GLY A 188 -22.23 -5.80 0.66
CA GLY A 188 -23.17 -5.00 1.43
C GLY A 188 -23.15 -3.52 1.03
N GLY A 189 -24.12 -2.74 1.50
CA GLY A 189 -24.12 -1.27 1.33
C GLY A 189 -24.47 -0.80 -0.09
N LEU A 190 -25.13 -1.61 -0.90
CA LEU A 190 -25.60 -1.19 -2.23
C LEU A 190 -26.80 -0.23 -2.09
N PRO A 191 -26.87 0.83 -2.91
CA PRO A 191 -27.88 1.90 -2.76
C PRO A 191 -29.33 1.50 -3.08
N SER A 192 -29.58 0.33 -3.70
CA SER A 192 -30.92 -0.18 -4.00
C SER A 192 -30.95 -1.71 -3.99
N ASN A 193 -32.13 -2.28 -3.77
CA ASN A 193 -32.35 -3.74 -3.73
C ASN A 193 -32.80 -4.33 -5.08
N ASP A 194 -32.70 -3.59 -6.18
CA ASP A 194 -33.19 -4.02 -7.49
C ASP A 194 -32.36 -3.50 -8.67
N GLY A 195 -32.46 -4.21 -9.80
CA GLY A 195 -31.89 -3.81 -11.09
C GLY A 195 -30.38 -4.01 -11.23
N TRP A 196 -29.77 -4.87 -10.40
CA TRP A 196 -28.33 -5.13 -10.45
C TRP A 196 -27.97 -6.20 -11.49
N MET A 197 -26.90 -5.93 -12.21
CA MET A 197 -26.34 -6.75 -13.27
C MET A 197 -24.87 -7.02 -12.95
N LEU A 198 -24.43 -8.27 -13.11
CA LEU A 198 -23.03 -8.67 -13.02
C LEU A 198 -22.51 -8.94 -14.42
N THR A 199 -21.53 -8.15 -14.85
CA THR A 199 -20.69 -8.44 -16.02
C THR A 199 -19.49 -9.25 -15.58
N ARG A 200 -19.25 -10.38 -16.25
CA ARG A 200 -18.12 -11.29 -16.01
C ARG A 200 -16.92 -10.96 -16.92
N PRO A 201 -15.73 -11.55 -16.66
CA PRO A 201 -14.55 -11.33 -17.49
C PRO A 201 -14.74 -11.68 -18.98
N ASP A 202 -15.63 -12.62 -19.29
CA ASP A 202 -15.98 -13.01 -20.67
C ASP A 202 -16.96 -12.05 -21.37
N GLY A 203 -17.38 -10.97 -20.69
CA GLY A 203 -18.36 -10.00 -21.18
C GLY A 203 -19.81 -10.45 -21.04
N SER A 204 -20.08 -11.65 -20.54
CA SER A 204 -21.45 -12.10 -20.25
C SER A 204 -22.05 -11.29 -19.10
N THR A 205 -23.34 -10.98 -19.19
CA THR A 205 -24.07 -10.26 -18.15
C THR A 205 -25.20 -11.11 -17.59
N THR A 206 -25.39 -11.09 -16.28
CA THR A 206 -26.50 -11.79 -15.61
C THR A 206 -27.14 -10.90 -14.57
N ALA A 207 -28.46 -10.93 -14.47
CA ALA A 207 -29.19 -10.24 -13.41
C ALA A 207 -28.86 -10.89 -12.06
N ILE A 208 -28.61 -10.06 -11.06
CA ILE A 208 -28.35 -10.51 -9.68
C ILE A 208 -29.60 -10.25 -8.86
N GLU A 209 -30.23 -11.33 -8.41
CA GLU A 209 -31.33 -11.25 -7.46
C GLU A 209 -30.76 -10.93 -6.08
N MET A 210 -31.26 -9.85 -5.49
CA MET A 210 -30.92 -9.49 -4.11
C MET A 210 -31.54 -10.49 -3.16
N SER A 211 -30.73 -11.10 -2.30
CA SER A 211 -31.26 -11.88 -1.20
C SER A 211 -32.07 -10.96 -0.28
N THR A 212 -33.18 -11.45 0.27
CA THR A 212 -33.93 -10.73 1.32
C THR A 212 -33.20 -10.74 2.67
N SER A 213 -31.99 -11.30 2.73
CA SER A 213 -31.17 -11.32 3.93
C SER A 213 -30.51 -9.96 4.16
N SER A 214 -30.30 -9.59 5.42
CA SER A 214 -29.62 -8.36 5.80
C SER A 214 -28.09 -8.39 5.57
N ILE A 215 -27.55 -9.48 5.01
CA ILE A 215 -26.11 -9.76 4.95
C ILE A 215 -25.49 -9.25 3.63
N GLY A 216 -26.31 -8.88 2.65
CA GLY A 216 -25.88 -8.40 1.34
C GLY A 216 -26.12 -9.43 0.23
N ILE A 217 -25.42 -9.23 -0.89
CA ILE A 217 -25.42 -10.15 -2.03
C ILE A 217 -24.21 -11.07 -1.93
N GLU A 218 -24.42 -12.37 -2.09
CA GLU A 218 -23.34 -13.29 -2.37
C GLU A 218 -23.01 -13.30 -3.87
N LEU A 219 -21.75 -13.00 -4.21
CA LEU A 219 -21.22 -13.08 -5.56
C LEU A 219 -20.18 -14.19 -5.65
N GLU A 220 -20.41 -15.14 -6.55
CA GLU A 220 -19.39 -16.11 -6.95
C GLU A 220 -18.43 -15.46 -7.96
N VAL A 221 -17.12 -15.55 -7.70
CA VAL A 221 -16.05 -15.08 -8.58
C VAL A 221 -15.03 -16.19 -8.81
N VAL A 222 -14.42 -16.19 -9.99
CA VAL A 222 -13.28 -17.06 -10.33
C VAL A 222 -11.98 -16.39 -9.88
N VAL A 223 -11.08 -17.19 -9.30
CA VAL A 223 -9.78 -16.74 -8.78
C VAL A 223 -8.72 -16.83 -9.89
N ASP A 224 -8.86 -15.95 -10.88
CA ASP A 224 -8.02 -15.88 -12.09
C ASP A 224 -7.52 -14.45 -12.40
N GLY A 225 -7.87 -13.47 -11.55
CA GLY A 225 -7.58 -12.05 -11.76
C GLY A 225 -8.50 -11.37 -12.79
N GLY A 226 -9.50 -12.08 -13.31
CA GLY A 226 -10.49 -11.54 -14.23
C GLY A 226 -11.37 -10.47 -13.58
N GLY A 227 -11.65 -9.42 -14.34
CA GLY A 227 -12.48 -8.30 -13.88
C GLY A 227 -13.97 -8.60 -13.93
N TYR A 228 -14.65 -8.38 -12.82
CA TYR A 228 -16.10 -8.41 -12.67
C TYR A 228 -16.61 -6.99 -12.42
N GLN A 229 -17.79 -6.68 -12.96
CA GLN A 229 -18.45 -5.40 -12.74
C GLN A 229 -19.89 -5.63 -12.29
N LEU A 230 -20.21 -5.21 -11.06
CA LEU A 230 -21.57 -5.16 -10.55
C LEU A 230 -22.12 -3.73 -10.71
N TRP A 231 -23.17 -3.55 -11.50
CA TRP A 231 -23.74 -2.25 -11.86
C TRP A 231 -25.26 -2.31 -11.94
N ARG A 232 -25.93 -1.14 -11.93
CA ARG A 232 -27.39 -1.04 -12.01
C ARG A 232 -27.86 -0.63 -13.41
N SER A 233 -28.82 -1.35 -13.97
CA SER A 233 -29.46 -1.07 -15.27
C SER A 233 -30.42 0.10 -15.23
#